data_AF-A0A7C1VFX0-F1
#
_entry.id   AF-A0A7C1VFX0-F1
#
_cell.length_a   1.000
_cell.length_b   1.000
_cell.length_c   1.000
_cell.angle_alpha   90.00
_cell.angle_beta   90.00
_cell.angle_gamma   90.00
#
_symmetry.space_group_name_H-M   'P 1'
#
loop_
_entity.id
_entity.type
_entity.pdbx_description
1 polymer ?
#
loop_
_entity_poly.entity_id
_entity_poly.type
_entity_poly.pdbx_seq_one_letter_code
_entity_poly.pdbx_strand_id
1 'polypeptide(L)' 'MSSKQNRSETVWVRVTPDLKAWIEGEAEKEGRTVSSLCAYILSQWEALSYQQEIEQLRKDDLAENLSLDR' A
#
# COMPACT_ATOMS: atom_id res chain seq x y z
N MET A 1 11.15 -2.05 28.30
CA MET A 1 10.70 -1.50 27.00
C MET A 1 10.71 -2.63 26.00
N SER A 2 9.53 -3.13 25.63
CA SER A 2 9.39 -4.34 24.83
C SER A 2 9.79 -4.04 23.39
N SER A 3 10.87 -4.65 22.93
CA SER A 3 11.22 -4.74 21.52
C SER A 3 10.04 -5.38 20.78
N LYS A 4 9.30 -4.57 20.01
CA LYS A 4 8.39 -5.09 18.97
C LYS A 4 9.27 -5.89 18.01
N GLN A 5 9.41 -7.19 18.29
CA GLN A 5 10.02 -8.14 17.38
C GLN A 5 9.22 -8.05 16.08
N ASN A 6 9.88 -7.59 15.02
CA ASN A 6 9.34 -7.60 13.67
C ASN A 6 9.18 -9.07 13.26
N ARG A 7 8.05 -9.69 13.59
CA ARG A 7 7.76 -11.07 13.25
C ARG A 7 7.21 -11.09 11.83
N SER A 8 7.97 -11.68 10.91
CA SER A 8 7.44 -12.05 9.60
C SER A 8 6.38 -13.13 9.79
N GLU A 9 5.11 -12.76 9.68
CA GLU A 9 3.99 -13.70 9.68
C GLU A 9 3.72 -14.16 8.25
N THR A 10 3.58 -15.47 8.05
CA THR A 10 3.21 -16.03 6.74
C THR A 10 1.70 -16.12 6.66
N VAL A 11 1.11 -15.49 5.64
CA VAL A 11 -0.33 -15.47 5.39
C VAL A 11 -0.63 -16.21 4.08
N TRP A 12 -1.71 -16.99 4.08
CA TRP A 12 -2.22 -17.64 2.88
C TRP A 12 -3.33 -16.81 2.26
N VAL A 13 -3.19 -16.46 0.98
CA VAL A 13 -4.16 -15.65 0.25
C VAL A 13 -4.72 -16.47 -0.91
N ARG A 14 -6.05 -16.46 -1.07
CA ARG A 14 -6.69 -17.05 -2.24
C ARG A 14 -6.74 -16.02 -3.36
N VAL A 15 -6.28 -16.44 -4.54
CA VAL A 15 -6.27 -15.64 -5.77
C VAL A 15 -6.77 -16.48 -6.94
N THR A 16 -7.17 -15.83 -8.03
CA THR A 16 -7.48 -16.52 -9.28
C THR A 16 -6.20 -17.10 -9.91
N PRO A 17 -6.30 -18.14 -10.77
CA PRO A 17 -5.14 -18.69 -11.47
C PRO A 17 -4.41 -17.66 -12.33
N ASP A 18 -5.15 -16.78 -13.01
CA ASP A 18 -4.57 -15.73 -13.85
C ASP A 18 -3.77 -14.72 -13.03
N LEU A 19 -4.31 -14.29 -11.88
CA LEU A 19 -3.60 -13.40 -10.97
C LEU A 19 -2.35 -14.08 -10.38
N LYS A 20 -2.43 -15.38 -10.06
CA LYS A 20 -1.26 -16.14 -9.60
C LYS A 20 -0.15 -16.15 -10.65
N ALA A 21 -0.49 -16.51 -11.90
CA ALA A 21 0.48 -16.57 -12.99
C ALA A 21 1.12 -15.20 -13.26
N TRP A 22 0.33 -14.13 -13.19
CA TRP A 22 0.84 -12.78 -13.33
C TRP A 22 1.82 -12.42 -12.20
N ILE A 23 1.46 -12.65 -10.93
CA ILE A 23 2.35 -12.35 -9.78
C ILE A 23 3.66 -13.14 -9.87
N GLU A 24 3.60 -14.42 -10.22
CA GLU A 24 4.79 -15.27 -10.38
C GLU A 24 5.68 -14.77 -11.51
N GLY A 25 5.11 -14.38 -12.65
CA GLY A 25 5.87 -13.83 -13.78
C GLY A 25 6.51 -12.48 -13.48
N GLU A 26 5.83 -11.57 -12.78
CA GLU A 26 6.41 -10.29 -12.37
C GLU A 26 7.52 -10.48 -11.32
N ALA A 27 7.33 -11.40 -10.37
CA ALA A 27 8.35 -11.71 -9.37
C ALA A 27 9.63 -12.25 -10.04
N GLU A 28 9.49 -13.12 -11.03
CA GLU A 28 10.61 -13.64 -11.82
C GLU A 28 11.35 -12.53 -12.59
N LYS A 29 10.62 -11.66 -13.30
CA LYS A 29 11.19 -10.53 -14.06
C LYS A 29 12.00 -9.59 -13.17
N GLU A 30 11.55 -9.35 -11.94
CA GLU A 30 12.23 -8.49 -10.99
C GLU A 30 13.33 -9.20 -10.16
N GLY A 31 13.50 -10.52 -10.33
CA GLY A 31 14.43 -11.31 -9.51
C GLY A 31 14.04 -11.33 -8.03
N ARG A 32 12.74 -11.26 -7.73
CA ARG A 32 12.15 -11.18 -6.39
C ARG A 32 11.40 -12.45 -6.03
N THR A 33 11.20 -12.68 -4.73
CA THR A 33 10.21 -13.67 -4.28
C THR A 33 8.81 -13.08 -4.37
N VAL A 34 7.80 -13.93 -4.62
CA VAL A 34 6.38 -13.54 -4.60
C VAL A 34 6.03 -12.74 -3.33
N SER A 35 6.46 -13.21 -2.15
CA SER A 35 6.20 -12.51 -0.88
C SER A 35 6.81 -11.11 -0.84
N SER A 36 8.04 -10.94 -1.36
CA SER A 36 8.69 -9.63 -1.38
C SER A 36 8.06 -8.68 -2.40
N LEU A 37 7.59 -9.18 -3.54
CA LEU A 37 6.84 -8.39 -4.51
C LEU A 37 5.49 -7.93 -3.93
N CYS A 38 4.74 -8.84 -3.30
CA CYS A 38 3.48 -8.49 -2.66
C CYS A 38 3.67 -7.46 -1.54
N ALA A 39 4.71 -7.62 -0.70
CA ALA A 39 5.03 -6.63 0.33
C ALA A 39 5.39 -5.26 -0.26
N TYR A 40 6.13 -5.24 -1.37
CA TYR A 40 6.44 -4.01 -2.09
C TYR A 40 5.17 -3.34 -2.63
N ILE A 41 4.32 -4.08 -3.34
CA ILE A 41 3.05 -3.56 -3.87
C ILE A 41 2.17 -2.97 -2.76
N LEU A 42 2.04 -3.67 -1.64
CA LEU A 42 1.30 -3.18 -0.48
C LEU A 42 1.88 -1.86 0.05
N SER A 43 3.21 -1.76 0.16
CA SER A 43 3.87 -0.52 0.62
C SER A 43 3.65 0.65 -0.34
N GLN A 44 3.62 0.40 -1.66
CA GLN A 44 3.34 1.43 -2.65
C GLN A 44 1.88 1.89 -2.56
N TRP A 45 0.94 0.96 -2.37
CA TRP A 45 -0.47 1.27 -2.22
C TRP A 45 -0.75 2.08 -0.95
N GLU A 46 -0.15 1.69 0.18
CA GLU A 46 -0.23 2.45 1.44
C GLU A 46 0.32 3.87 1.27
N ALA A 47 1.49 4.03 0.65
CA ALA A 47 2.07 5.34 0.41
C ALA A 47 1.17 6.24 -0.45
N LEU A 48 0.57 5.70 -1.52
CA LEU A 48 -0.38 6.43 -2.36
C LEU A 48 -1.65 6.79 -1.61
N SER A 49 -2.19 5.87 -0.80
CA SER A 49 -3.37 6.12 0.03
C SER A 49 -3.12 7.26 1.03
N TYR A 50 -1.97 7.26 1.71
CA TYR A 50 -1.62 8.34 2.63
C TYR A 50 -1.43 9.69 1.93
N GLN A 51 -0.84 9.70 0.72
CA GLN A 51 -0.71 10.94 -0.06
C GLN A 51 -2.08 11.53 -0.44
N GLN A 52 -3.01 10.66 -0.86
CA GLN A 52 -4.37 11.09 -1.19
C GLN A 52 -5.13 11.60 0.03
N GLU A 53 -4.99 10.96 1.19
CA GLU A 53 -5.59 11.40 2.44
C GLU A 53 -5.08 12.79 2.84
N ILE A 54 -3.77 13.03 2.77
CA ILE A 54 -3.17 14.35 3.05
C ILE A 54 -3.67 15.41 2.06
N GLU A 55 -3.77 15.08 0.78
CA GLU A 55 -4.27 16.01 -0.23
C GLU A 55 -5.75 16.35 -0.01
N GLN A 56 -6.55 15.37 0.40
CA GLN A 56 -7.95 15.58 0.72
C GLN A 56 -8.12 16.49 1.94
N LEU A 57 -7.38 16.23 3.03
CA LEU A 57 -7.37 17.10 4.21
C LEU A 57 -6.99 18.54 3.87
N ARG A 58 -6.01 18.75 2.97
CA ARG A 58 -5.64 20.10 2.51
C ARG A 58 -6.75 20.79 1.71
N LYS A 59 -7.51 20.04 0.92
CA LYS A 59 -8.65 20.59 0.15
C LYS A 59 -9.79 20.97 1.09
N ASP A 60 -10.05 20.13 2.09
CA ASP A 60 -11.08 20.38 3.09
C ASP A 60 -10.73 21.62 3.93
N ASP A 61 -9.49 21.74 4.43
CA ASP A 61 -8.99 22.93 5.12
C ASP A 61 -9.12 24.21 4.28
N LEU A 62 -8.77 24.14 2.99
CA LEU A 62 -8.87 25.28 2.08
C LEU A 62 -10.34 25.69 1.85
N ALA A 63 -11.24 24.71 1.71
CA ALA A 63 -12.66 24.94 1.54
C ALA A 63 -13.29 25.58 2.79
N GLU A 64 -12.92 25.13 3.99
CA GLU A 64 -13.35 25.74 5.25
C GLU A 64 -12.89 27.20 5.35
N ASN A 65 -11.61 27.49 5.08
CA ASN A 65 -11.09 28.86 5.12
C ASN A 65 -11.77 29.79 4.09
N LEU A 66 -12.02 29.32 2.87
CA LEU A 66 -12.73 30.09 1.85
C LEU A 66 -14.22 30.32 2.19
N SER A 67 -14.82 29.45 2.99
CA SER A 67 -16.21 29.59 3.43
C SER A 67 -16.39 30.56 4.59
N LEU A 68 -15.31 30.86 5.34
CA LEU A 68 -15.29 31.78 6.49
C LEU A 68 -15.04 33.25 6.09
N ASP A 69 -14.49 33.51 4.90
CA ASP A 69 -14.27 34.86 4.33
C ASP A 69 -15.52 35.43 3.60
N ARG A 70 -16.71 34.85 3.84
CA ARG A 70 -18.02 35.34 3.38
C ARG A 70 -18.90 35.75 4.56
#